data_AF-A0A4R4UDB9-F1
#
_entry.id   AF-A0A4R4UDB9-F1
#
_cell.length_a   1.000
_cell.length_b   1.000
_cell.length_c   1.000
_cell.angle_alpha   90.00
_cell.angle_beta   90.00
_cell.angle_gamma   90.00
#
_symmetry.space_group_name_H-M   'P 1'
#
loop_
_entity.id
_entity.type
_entity.pdbx_description
1 polymer ?
#
loop_
_entity_poly.entity_id
_entity_poly.type
_entity_poly.pdbx_seq_one_letter_code
_entity_poly.pdbx_strand_id
1 'polypeptide(L)' 'MYTPWEASELLGVKESWLRRKAAARDVPCTFVGKHLRFSRADLEAIVAAGARPARWRPSRR' A
#
# COMPACT_ATOMS: atom_id res chain seq x y z
N MET A 1 -8.82 -11.86 -1.68
CA MET A 1 -9.00 -10.64 -0.85
C MET A 1 -8.09 -10.78 0.35
N TYR A 2 -7.19 -9.82 0.55
CA TYR A 2 -6.20 -9.80 1.62
C TYR A 2 -6.74 -9.07 2.85
N THR A 3 -6.39 -9.58 4.02
CA THR A 3 -6.53 -8.87 5.30
C THR A 3 -5.49 -7.74 5.40
N PRO A 4 -5.67 -6.78 6.33
CA PRO A 4 -4.66 -5.75 6.55
C PRO A 4 -3.28 -6.32 6.90
N TRP A 5 -3.24 -7.43 7.66
CA TRP A 5 -2.00 -8.12 8.00
C TRP A 5 -1.34 -8.74 6.76
N GLU A 6 -2.07 -9.53 5.97
CA GLU A 6 -1.52 -10.13 4.73
C GLU A 6 -1.06 -9.06 3.73
N ALA A 7 -1.83 -7.98 3.57
CA ALA A 7 -1.44 -6.86 2.72
C ALA A 7 -0.14 -6.20 3.19
N SER A 8 0.06 -6.11 4.51
CA SER A 8 1.26 -5.53 5.11
C SER A 8 2.50 -6.38 4.85
N GLU A 9 2.38 -7.70 4.96
CA GLU A 9 3.44 -8.66 4.63
C GLU A 9 3.81 -8.59 3.14
N LEU A 10 2.81 -8.53 2.25
CA LEU A 10 3.04 -8.45 0.81
C LEU A 10 3.72 -7.14 0.37
N LEU A 11 3.38 -6.02 1.02
CA LEU A 11 3.94 -4.71 0.72
C LEU A 11 5.24 -4.42 1.49
N GLY A 12 5.59 -5.22 2.50
CA GLY A 12 6.72 -4.97 3.39
C GLY A 12 6.55 -3.71 4.25
N VAL A 13 5.32 -3.37 4.62
CA VAL A 13 4.99 -2.18 5.44
C VAL A 13 4.38 -2.58 6.77
N LYS A 14 4.28 -1.65 7.73
CA LYS A 14 3.58 -1.92 9.01
C LYS A 14 2.07 -1.95 8.80
N GLU A 15 1.38 -2.94 9.38
CA GLU A 15 -0.09 -3.02 9.36
C GLU A 15 -0.76 -1.74 9.90
N SER A 16 -0.22 -1.17 10.97
CA SER A 16 -0.76 0.07 11.56
C SER A 16 -0.69 1.27 10.61
N TRP A 17 0.28 1.28 9.68
CA TRP A 17 0.33 2.28 8.62
C TRP A 17 -0.82 2.09 7.62
N LEU A 18 -1.07 0.85 7.17
CA LEU A 18 -2.19 0.54 6.28
C LEU A 18 -3.53 0.93 6.90
N ARG A 19 -3.77 0.58 8.17
CA ARG A 19 -5.00 0.95 8.88
C ARG A 19 -5.18 2.46 8.96
N ARG A 20 -4.12 3.20 9.29
CA ARG A 20 -4.16 4.67 9.38
C ARG A 20 -4.44 5.30 8.01
N LYS A 21 -3.76 4.84 6.97
CA LYS A 21 -3.95 5.37 5.61
C LYS A 21 -5.32 5.02 5.04
N ALA A 22 -5.84 3.83 5.31
CA ALA A 22 -7.18 3.44 4.91
C ALA A 22 -8.25 4.28 5.63
N ALA A 23 -8.09 4.53 6.94
CA ALA A 23 -8.97 5.43 7.69
C ALA A 23 -8.94 6.87 7.15
N ALA A 24 -7.77 7.34 6.73
CA ALA A 24 -7.59 8.64 6.07
C ALA A 24 -8.05 8.65 4.60
N ARG A 25 -8.44 7.50 4.03
CA ARG A 25 -8.77 7.32 2.60
C ARG A 25 -7.63 7.69 1.64
N ASP A 26 -6.40 7.60 2.11
CA ASP A 26 -5.18 7.86 1.33
C ASP A 26 -4.74 6.65 0.49
N VAL A 27 -5.23 5.46 0.80
CA VAL A 27 -4.94 4.24 0.05
C VAL A 27 -6.24 3.55 -0.39
N PRO A 28 -6.24 2.94 -1.58
CA PRO A 28 -7.33 2.07 -2.02
C PRO A 28 -7.56 0.93 -1.00
N CYS A 29 -8.82 0.70 -0.67
CA CYS A 29 -9.24 -0.41 0.17
C CYS A 29 -10.70 -0.75 -0.08
N THR A 30 -11.07 -1.99 0.19
CA THR A 30 -12.44 -2.49 0.05
C THR A 30 -13.03 -2.79 1.42
N PHE A 31 -14.18 -2.21 1.73
CA PHE A 31 -14.96 -2.57 2.91
C PHE A 31 -15.92 -3.70 2.58
N VAL A 32 -15.72 -4.85 3.22
CA VAL A 32 -16.61 -6.01 3.12
C VAL A 32 -17.36 -6.11 4.45
N GLY A 33 -18.56 -5.52 4.47
CA GLY A 33 -19.28 -5.25 5.71
C GLY A 33 -18.45 -4.33 6.63
N LYS A 34 -18.23 -4.74 7.88
CA LYS A 34 -17.39 -4.00 8.84
C LYS A 34 -15.88 -4.26 8.71
N HIS A 35 -15.46 -5.08 7.74
CA HIS A 35 -14.07 -5.52 7.63
C HIS A 35 -13.33 -4.77 6.53
N LEU A 36 -12.18 -4.23 6.88
CA LEU A 36 -11.22 -3.68 5.94
C LEU A 36 -10.50 -4.83 5.21
N ARG A 37 -10.54 -4.83 3.88
CA ARG A 37 -9.84 -5.77 3.01
C ARG A 37 -9.11 -5.04 1.89
N PHE A 38 -8.12 -5.70 1.31
CA PHE A 38 -7.38 -5.22 0.16
C PHE A 38 -7.52 -6.23 -0.98
N SER A 39 -7.93 -5.77 -2.15
CA SER A 39 -7.87 -6.56 -3.37
C SER A 39 -6.44 -6.54 -3.94
N ARG A 40 -6.14 -7.42 -4.89
CA ARG A 40 -4.85 -7.37 -5.61
C ARG A 40 -4.67 -6.03 -6.33
N ALA A 41 -5.73 -5.52 -6.96
CA ALA A 41 -5.72 -4.22 -7.63
C ALA A 41 -5.42 -3.06 -6.66
N ASP A 42 -5.94 -3.12 -5.42
CA ASP A 42 -5.63 -2.12 -4.39
C ASP A 42 -4.13 -2.11 -4.07
N LEU A 43 -3.51 -3.29 -3.91
CA LEU A 43 -2.07 -3.40 -3.63
C LEU A 43 -1.24 -2.84 -4.78
N GLU A 44 -1.58 -3.19 -6.02
CA GLU A 44 -0.89 -2.70 -7.22
C GLU A 44 -1.00 -1.17 -7.33
N ALA A 45 -2.16 -0.60 -7.04
CA ALA A 45 -2.36 0.85 -7.02
C ALA A 45 -1.54 1.53 -5.91
N ILE A 46 -1.41 0.92 -4.72
CA ILE A 46 -0.55 1.43 -3.64
C ILE A 46 0.92 1.44 -4.08
N VAL A 47 1.40 0.35 -4.69
CA VAL A 47 2.76 0.26 -5.21
C VAL A 47 3.00 1.29 -6.31
N ALA A 48 2.06 1.43 -7.25
CA ALA A 48 2.15 2.41 -8.33
C ALA A 48 2.18 3.85 -7.80
N ALA A 49 1.34 4.19 -6.83
CA ALA A 49 1.32 5.51 -6.20
C ALA A 49 2.60 5.80 -5.39
N GLY A 50 3.20 4.77 -4.78
CA GLY A 50 4.46 4.88 -4.03
C GLY A 50 5.71 4.87 -4.90
N ALA A 51 5.62 4.41 -6.15
CA ALA A 51 6.74 4.32 -7.06
C ALA A 51 7.32 5.71 -7.33
N ARG A 52 8.59 5.90 -6.94
CA ARG A 52 9.36 7.08 -7.31
C ARG A 52 10.41 6.68 -8.33
N PRO A 53 10.60 7.45 -9.41
CA PRO A 53 11.65 7.14 -10.38
C PRO A 53 12.99 7.11 -9.66
N ALA A 54 13.80 6.08 -9.96
CA ALA A 54 15.17 6.00 -9.48
C ALA A 54 15.88 7.26 -9.94
N ARG A 55 16.18 8.16 -8.99
CA ARG A 55 16.89 9.40 -9.30
C ARG A 55 18.29 8.99 -9.72
N TRP A 56 18.57 9.06 -11.02
CA TRP A 56 19.93 8.92 -11.52
C TRP A 56 20.78 9.99 -10.84
N ARG A 57 21.66 9.58 -9.93
CA ARG A 57 22.73 10.44 -9.42
C ARG A 57 23.90 10.25 -10.38
N PRO A 58 24.26 11.26 -11.19
CA PRO A 58 25.49 11.18 -11.96
C PRO A 58 26.63 11.03 -10.96
N SER A 59 27.40 9.94 -11.06
CA SER A 59 28.67 9.84 -10.34
C SER A 59 29.57 10.95 -10.88
N ARG A 60 29.88 11.93 -10.02
CA ARG A 60 30.96 12.88 -10.33
C ARG A 60 32.25 12.09 -10.32
N ARG A 61 32.83 11.87 -11.50
CA ARG A 61 34.24 11.49 -11.66
C ARG A 61 35.12 12.72 -11.47
#